data_AF-A0A7R9TKF1-F1
#
_entry.id   AF-A0A7R9TKF1-F1
#
_cell.length_a   1.000
_cell.length_b   1.000
_cell.length_c   1.000
_cell.angle_alpha   90.00
_cell.angle_beta   90.00
_cell.angle_gamma   90.00
#
_symmetry.space_group_name_H-M   'P 1'
#
loop_
_entity.id
_entity.type
_entity.pdbx_description
1 polymer ?
#
loop_
_entity_poly.entity_id
_entity_poly.type
_entity_poly.pdbx_seq_one_letter_code
_entity_poly.pdbx_strand_id
1 'polypeptide(L)'
;GLPSDDVSVDNGILVTRGKRWPLMIDPQAQANKWIKAMEAKNGLRVIKLTDSTYLRTLENSVRIGCPVLIEDVGETLDPALEPILQKNVFKQGNRSLIRIGDSDVDYDPNFKLYLTSKLSNPSYLPEVCIKITLINFFVTERGLEDQLLGDVVRKERPDLE
;
A
#
# COMPACT_ATOMS: atom_id res chain seq x y z
N GLY A 1 15.07 4.27 -3.57
CA GLY A 1 13.85 4.25 -2.74
C GLY A 1 13.52 2.80 -2.47
N LEU A 2 13.12 2.10 -3.53
CA LEU A 2 13.36 0.66 -3.64
C LEU A 2 14.79 0.38 -4.16
N PRO A 3 15.33 -0.81 -3.88
CA PRO A 3 16.53 -1.32 -4.52
C PRO A 3 16.24 -1.77 -5.97
N SER A 4 17.31 -1.97 -6.74
CA SER A 4 17.23 -2.25 -8.19
C SER A 4 17.29 -3.75 -8.52
N ASP A 5 17.09 -4.62 -7.53
CA ASP A 5 17.00 -6.07 -7.73
C ASP A 5 15.68 -6.47 -8.39
N ASP A 6 15.69 -7.58 -9.12
CA ASP A 6 14.55 -8.07 -9.89
C ASP A 6 13.28 -8.25 -9.02
N VAL A 7 13.45 -8.71 -7.78
CA VAL A 7 12.33 -8.92 -6.84
C VAL A 7 11.68 -7.58 -6.48
N SER A 8 12.48 -6.55 -6.21
CA SER A 8 11.98 -5.20 -5.94
C SER A 8 11.31 -4.55 -7.15
N VAL A 9 11.80 -4.82 -8.36
CA VAL A 9 11.17 -4.36 -9.61
C VAL A 9 9.80 -5.01 -9.78
N ASP A 10 9.71 -6.33 -9.63
CA ASP A 10 8.46 -7.08 -9.73
C ASP A 10 7.44 -6.63 -8.67
N ASN A 11 7.90 -6.46 -7.43
CA ASN A 11 7.10 -5.90 -6.34
C ASN A 11 6.57 -4.50 -6.68
N GLY A 12 7.40 -3.64 -7.27
CA GLY A 12 7.00 -2.32 -7.74
C GLY A 12 5.91 -2.38 -8.82
N ILE A 13 6.01 -3.32 -9.76
CA ILE A 13 5.00 -3.55 -10.80
C ILE A 13 3.69 -4.02 -10.17
N LEU A 14 3.74 -4.97 -9.23
CA LEU A 14 2.54 -5.49 -8.54
C LEU A 14 1.81 -4.40 -7.76
N VAL A 15 2.55 -3.52 -7.08
CA VAL A 15 1.98 -2.40 -6.33
C VAL A 15 1.33 -1.35 -7.23
N THR A 16 1.93 -1.05 -8.39
CA THR A 16 1.47 0.04 -9.26
C THR A 16 0.43 -0.39 -10.30
N ARG A 17 0.50 -1.63 -10.78
CA ARG A 17 -0.37 -2.16 -11.84
C ARG A 17 -1.38 -3.21 -11.35
N GLY A 18 -1.29 -3.60 -10.07
CA GLY A 18 -2.20 -4.57 -9.46
C GLY A 18 -3.66 -4.12 -9.50
N LYS A 19 -4.57 -5.05 -9.84
CA LYS A 19 -6.02 -4.78 -9.83
C LYS A 19 -6.58 -4.65 -8.41
N ARG A 20 -6.08 -5.44 -7.47
CA ARG A 20 -6.46 -5.42 -6.05
C ARG A 20 -5.48 -4.54 -5.27
N TRP A 21 -5.92 -4.02 -4.14
CA TRP A 21 -5.08 -3.18 -3.30
C TRP A 21 -3.89 -3.97 -2.73
N PRO A 22 -2.67 -3.42 -2.77
CA PRO A 22 -1.49 -4.10 -2.26
C PRO A 22 -1.42 -4.02 -0.73
N LEU A 23 -1.21 -5.17 -0.08
CA LEU A 23 -0.75 -5.26 1.30
C LEU A 23 0.69 -5.73 1.30
N MET A 24 1.57 -4.86 1.77
CA MET A 24 3.01 -5.04 1.74
C MET A 24 3.48 -5.51 3.11
N ILE A 25 3.99 -6.74 3.18
CA ILE A 25 4.65 -7.27 4.37
C ILE A 25 6.06 -6.66 4.39
N ASP A 26 6.27 -5.70 5.29
CA ASP A 26 7.42 -4.80 5.28
C ASP A 26 7.94 -4.55 6.71
N PRO A 27 8.60 -5.55 7.34
CA PRO A 27 9.14 -5.39 8.69
C PRO A 27 10.26 -4.34 8.75
N GLN A 28 10.96 -4.08 7.63
CA GLN A 28 12.03 -3.08 7.53
C GLN A 28 11.54 -1.67 7.14
N ALA A 29 10.23 -1.47 6.93
CA ALA A 29 9.62 -0.21 6.52
C ALA A 29 10.19 0.38 5.19
N GLN A 30 10.68 -0.48 4.29
CA GLN A 30 11.21 -0.09 2.98
C GLN A 30 10.09 0.28 2.00
N ALA A 31 9.08 -0.57 1.87
CA ALA A 31 7.90 -0.30 1.04
C ALA A 31 7.18 0.95 1.52
N ASN A 32 7.05 1.11 2.85
CA ASN A 32 6.46 2.28 3.47
C ASN A 32 7.14 3.59 3.05
N LYS A 33 8.47 3.66 3.17
CA LYS A 33 9.27 4.83 2.74
C LYS A 33 9.14 5.06 1.23
N TRP A 34 9.14 3.98 0.45
CA TRP A 34 9.02 4.08 -1.00
C TRP A 34 7.66 4.65 -1.43
N ILE A 35 6.54 4.19 -0.87
CA ILE A 35 5.20 4.73 -1.19
C ILE A 35 5.11 6.21 -0.82
N LYS A 36 5.63 6.59 0.35
CA LYS A 36 5.68 8.00 0.77
C LYS A 36 6.45 8.86 -0.21
N ALA A 37 7.58 8.38 -0.73
CA ALA A 37 8.35 9.09 -1.74
C ALA A 37 7.65 9.12 -3.11
N MET A 38 7.04 8.01 -3.52
CA MET A 38 6.34 7.86 -4.81
C MET A 38 5.10 8.78 -4.90
N GLU A 39 4.30 8.83 -3.84
CA GLU A 39 3.05 9.60 -3.78
C GLU A 39 3.23 10.99 -3.15
N ALA A 40 4.48 11.44 -2.93
CA ALA A 40 4.81 12.72 -2.29
C ALA A 40 4.16 13.94 -2.97
N LYS A 41 4.04 13.91 -4.30
CA LYS A 41 3.42 14.98 -5.10
C LYS A 41 1.89 14.85 -5.19
N ASN A 42 1.33 13.70 -4.84
CA ASN A 42 -0.08 13.38 -4.98
C ASN A 42 -0.85 13.60 -3.66
N GLY A 43 -0.17 14.10 -2.62
CA GLY A 43 -0.80 14.47 -1.35
C GLY A 43 -1.11 13.30 -0.43
N LEU A 44 -0.35 12.20 -0.52
CA LEU A 44 -0.54 10.97 0.27
C LEU A 44 -0.96 11.24 1.73
N ARG A 45 -2.07 10.61 2.14
CA ARG A 45 -2.51 10.58 3.54
C ARG A 45 -2.02 9.31 4.19
N VAL A 46 -1.30 9.46 5.30
CA VAL A 46 -0.81 8.34 6.10
C VAL A 46 -1.69 8.23 7.34
N ILE A 47 -2.27 7.05 7.57
CA ILE A 47 -3.19 6.79 8.68
C ILE A 47 -2.88 5.45 9.35
N LYS A 48 -3.30 5.29 10.61
CA LYS A 48 -3.28 4.00 11.32
C LYS A 48 -4.69 3.60 11.70
N LEU A 49 -4.97 2.28 11.74
CA LEU A 49 -6.27 1.77 12.17
C LEU A 49 -6.55 2.02 13.66
N THR A 50 -5.50 2.31 14.44
CA THR A 50 -5.63 2.71 15.85
C THR A 50 -6.15 4.14 16.03
N ASP A 51 -6.14 4.96 14.99
CA ASP A 51 -6.54 6.36 15.08
C ASP A 51 -8.07 6.47 15.05
N SER A 52 -8.69 7.04 16.08
CA SER A 52 -10.17 7.16 16.14
C SER A 52 -10.79 7.92 14.97
N THR A 53 -10.00 8.75 14.27
CA THR A 53 -10.44 9.54 13.12
C THR A 53 -10.11 8.93 11.77
N TYR A 54 -9.57 7.70 11.72
CA TYR A 54 -9.08 7.12 10.46
C TYR A 54 -10.18 7.00 9.40
N LEU A 55 -11.39 6.58 9.79
CA LEU A 55 -12.54 6.46 8.88
C LEU A 55 -12.86 7.80 8.23
N ARG A 56 -12.94 8.88 9.01
CA ARG A 56 -13.24 10.22 8.48
C ARG A 56 -12.16 10.69 7.50
N THR A 57 -10.89 10.42 7.79
CA THR A 57 -9.79 10.74 6.86
C THR A 57 -9.88 9.93 5.58
N LEU A 58 -10.26 8.65 5.69
CA LEU A 58 -10.43 7.75 4.56
C LEU A 58 -11.62 8.17 3.68
N GLU A 59 -12.78 8.46 4.27
CA GLU A 59 -13.96 8.98 3.55
C GLU A 59 -13.62 10.24 2.75
N ASN A 60 -12.95 11.20 3.38
CA ASN A 60 -12.54 12.42 2.70
C ASN A 60 -11.56 12.15 1.56
N SER A 61 -10.62 11.23 1.76
CA SER A 61 -9.61 10.88 0.75
C SER A 61 -10.24 10.17 -0.45
N VAL A 62 -11.21 9.28 -0.21
CA VAL A 62 -12.00 8.62 -1.25
C VAL A 62 -12.80 9.63 -2.08
N ARG A 63 -13.39 10.63 -1.42
CA ARG A 63 -14.18 11.69 -2.09
C ARG A 63 -13.35 12.57 -3.02
N ILE A 64 -12.11 12.87 -2.65
CA ILE A 64 -11.23 13.78 -3.40
C ILE A 64 -10.19 13.06 -4.26
N GLY A 65 -10.19 11.72 -4.28
CA GLY A 65 -9.22 10.92 -5.03
C GLY A 65 -7.80 10.95 -4.48
N CYS A 66 -7.63 11.28 -3.20
CA CYS A 66 -6.31 11.37 -2.57
C CYS A 66 -5.81 9.98 -2.17
N PRO A 67 -4.56 9.61 -2.49
CA PRO A 67 -4.02 8.31 -2.12
C PRO A 67 -3.86 8.18 -0.60
N VAL A 68 -4.13 6.99 -0.07
CA VAL A 68 -4.03 6.67 1.36
C VAL A 68 -3.07 5.52 1.58
N LEU A 69 -2.17 5.68 2.54
CA LEU A 69 -1.33 4.63 3.10
C LEU A 69 -1.79 4.31 4.52
N ILE A 70 -2.25 3.08 4.74
CA ILE A 70 -2.55 2.55 6.06
C ILE A 70 -1.31 1.81 6.58
N GLU A 71 -0.80 2.26 7.72
CA GLU A 71 0.38 1.68 8.37
C GLU A 71 -0.01 0.69 9.47
N ASP A 72 0.94 -0.22 9.75
CA ASP A 72 0.88 -1.13 10.89
C ASP A 72 -0.39 -2.00 10.92
N VAL A 73 -0.82 -2.45 9.75
CA VAL A 73 -1.99 -3.33 9.60
C VAL A 73 -1.70 -4.69 10.25
N GLY A 74 -2.58 -5.09 11.17
CA GLY A 74 -2.53 -6.40 11.83
C GLY A 74 -2.98 -7.55 10.93
N GLU A 75 -3.22 -8.71 11.53
CA GLU A 75 -3.80 -9.88 10.82
C GLU A 75 -5.30 -9.71 10.56
N THR A 76 -5.98 -8.99 11.45
CA THR A 76 -7.38 -8.63 11.33
C THR A 76 -7.52 -7.24 10.71
N LEU A 77 -8.33 -7.15 9.67
CA LEU A 77 -8.73 -5.89 9.05
C LEU A 77 -10.07 -5.45 9.64
N ASP A 78 -10.25 -4.14 9.76
CA ASP A 78 -11.53 -3.59 10.19
C ASP A 78 -12.61 -3.88 9.12
N PRO A 79 -13.76 -4.48 9.48
CA PRO A 79 -14.86 -4.74 8.56
C PRO A 79 -15.37 -3.49 7.82
N ALA A 80 -15.20 -2.29 8.39
CA ALA A 80 -15.57 -1.04 7.73
C ALA A 80 -14.76 -0.75 6.45
N LEU A 81 -13.59 -1.38 6.29
CA LEU A 81 -12.76 -1.28 5.08
C LEU A 81 -13.22 -2.22 3.97
N GLU A 82 -14.04 -3.22 4.29
CA GLU A 82 -14.45 -4.27 3.37
C GLU A 82 -14.96 -3.76 2.02
N PRO A 83 -15.85 -2.74 1.96
CA PRO A 83 -16.34 -2.25 0.67
C PRO A 83 -15.25 -1.63 -0.18
N ILE A 84 -14.27 -0.96 0.44
CA ILE A 84 -13.12 -0.35 -0.24
C ILE A 84 -12.18 -1.44 -0.75
N LEU A 85 -11.89 -2.44 0.08
CA LEU A 85 -11.01 -3.56 -0.27
C LEU A 85 -11.54 -4.33 -1.49
N GLN A 86 -12.85 -4.57 -1.54
CA GLN A 86 -13.53 -5.22 -2.66
C GLN A 86 -13.80 -4.29 -3.85
N LYS A 87 -13.60 -2.98 -3.70
CA LYS A 87 -14.02 -1.96 -4.68
C LYS A 87 -15.51 -2.06 -5.02
N ASN A 88 -16.35 -2.25 -4.00
CA ASN A 88 -17.82 -2.34 -4.11
C ASN A 88 -18.45 -0.97 -4.36
N VAL A 89 -18.11 -0.37 -5.50
CA VAL A 89 -18.64 0.90 -5.96
C VAL A 89 -19.99 0.63 -6.63
N PHE A 90 -21.01 1.34 -6.20
CA PHE A 90 -22.34 1.28 -6.80
C PHE A 90 -22.70 2.63 -7.42
N LYS A 91 -23.59 2.61 -8.41
CA LYS A 91 -24.07 3.84 -9.06
C LYS A 91 -25.42 4.22 -8.47
N GLN A 92 -25.56 5.49 -8.08
CA GLN A 92 -26.84 6.08 -7.72
C GLN A 92 -27.06 7.32 -8.60
N GLY A 93 -27.96 7.19 -9.57
CA GLY A 93 -28.11 8.17 -10.64
C GLY A 93 -26.82 8.30 -11.46
N ASN A 94 -26.27 9.51 -11.56
CA ASN A 94 -25.03 9.79 -12.30
C ASN A 94 -23.76 9.79 -11.43
N ARG A 95 -23.87 9.43 -10.14
CA ARG A 95 -22.75 9.43 -9.18
C ARG A 95 -22.31 8.00 -8.88
N SER A 96 -21.00 7.81 -8.77
CA SER A 96 -20.39 6.59 -8.24
C SER A 96 -20.19 6.76 -6.75
N LEU A 97 -20.74 5.85 -5.95
CA LEU A 97 -20.71 5.89 -4.49
C LEU A 97 -20.09 4.60 -3.95
N ILE A 98 -19.54 4.67 -2.76
CA ILE A 98 -19.06 3.52 -2.00
C ILE A 98 -19.50 3.66 -0.54
N ARG A 99 -19.92 2.55 0.07
CA ARG A 99 -20.32 2.51 1.49
C ARG A 99 -19.05 2.42 2.35
N ILE A 100 -18.88 3.30 3.32
CA ILE A 100 -17.79 3.24 4.30
C ILE A 100 -18.43 3.36 5.67
N GLY A 101 -18.33 2.31 6.49
CA GLY A 101 -19.13 2.20 7.70
C GLY A 101 -20.62 2.33 7.38
N ASP A 102 -21.27 3.34 7.98
CA ASP A 102 -22.69 3.65 7.78
C ASP A 102 -22.95 4.76 6.73
N SER A 103 -21.90 5.32 6.13
CA SER A 103 -22.00 6.47 5.23
C SER A 103 -21.82 6.09 3.76
N ASP A 104 -22.64 6.68 2.88
CA ASP A 104 -22.42 6.64 1.43
C ASP A 104 -21.53 7.82 1.01
N VAL A 105 -20.39 7.52 0.37
CA VAL A 105 -19.37 8.49 0.00
C VAL A 105 -19.15 8.48 -1.51
N ASP A 106 -19.02 9.66 -2.13
CA ASP A 106 -18.60 9.77 -3.53
C ASP A 106 -17.26 9.09 -3.76
N TYR A 107 -17.22 8.23 -4.76
CA TYR A 107 -16.03 7.49 -5.12
C TYR A 107 -15.33 8.18 -6.29
N ASP A 108 -14.11 8.68 -6.03
CA ASP A 108 -13.23 9.18 -7.08
C ASP A 108 -12.39 8.02 -7.69
N PRO A 109 -12.40 7.81 -9.02
CA PRO A 109 -11.63 6.76 -9.66
C PRO A 109 -10.11 6.85 -9.51
N ASN A 110 -9.57 8.03 -9.18
CA ASN A 110 -8.14 8.23 -8.95
C ASN A 110 -7.69 7.82 -7.54
N PHE A 111 -8.65 7.54 -6.64
CA PHE A 111 -8.33 7.07 -5.30
C PHE A 111 -7.44 5.82 -5.36
N LYS A 112 -6.39 5.81 -4.54
CA LYS A 112 -5.52 4.64 -4.36
C LYS A 112 -5.36 4.31 -2.88
N LEU A 113 -5.35 3.02 -2.58
CA LEU A 113 -5.12 2.51 -1.23
C LEU A 113 -3.86 1.65 -1.21
N TYR A 114 -3.02 1.89 -0.21
CA TYR A 114 -1.82 1.12 0.08
C TYR A 114 -1.88 0.64 1.54
N LEU A 115 -1.54 -0.62 1.79
CA LEU A 115 -1.51 -1.21 3.13
C LEU A 115 -0.09 -1.70 3.43
N THR A 116 0.42 -1.44 4.63
CA THR A 116 1.70 -1.97 5.09
C THR A 116 1.54 -2.69 6.43
N SER A 117 2.21 -3.82 6.60
CA SER A 117 2.28 -4.56 7.85
C SER A 117 3.73 -4.76 8.27
N LYS A 118 4.01 -4.59 9.57
CA LYS A 118 5.33 -4.88 10.16
C LYS A 118 5.45 -6.32 10.67
N LEU A 119 4.38 -7.10 10.58
CA LEU A 119 4.40 -8.49 11.01
C LEU A 119 5.32 -9.29 10.07
N SER A 120 6.37 -9.90 10.60
CA SER A 120 7.34 -10.65 9.77
C SER A 120 6.75 -11.93 9.17
N ASN A 121 5.76 -12.54 9.84
CA ASN A 121 5.09 -13.75 9.39
C ASN A 121 3.59 -13.73 9.74
N PRO A 122 2.79 -12.86 9.09
CA PRO A 122 1.37 -12.75 9.38
C PRO A 122 0.61 -13.93 8.77
N SER A 123 -0.27 -14.55 9.55
CA SER A 123 -1.16 -15.60 9.07
C SER A 123 -2.51 -14.99 8.67
N TYR A 124 -2.55 -14.37 7.49
CA TYR A 124 -3.81 -13.83 6.96
C TYR A 124 -4.80 -14.95 6.61
N LEU A 125 -6.05 -14.77 7.03
CA LEU A 125 -7.13 -15.68 6.67
C LEU A 125 -7.31 -15.71 5.14
N PRO A 126 -7.70 -16.86 4.55
CA PRO A 126 -7.92 -16.98 3.11
C PRO A 126 -8.87 -15.91 2.55
N GLU A 127 -9.85 -15.50 3.35
CA GLU A 127 -10.78 -14.43 3.04
C GLU A 127 -10.08 -13.08 2.75
N VAL A 128 -9.01 -12.77 3.46
CA VAL A 128 -8.21 -11.55 3.22
C VAL A 128 -7.41 -11.72 1.93
N CYS A 129 -6.75 -12.87 1.75
CA CYS A 129 -5.90 -13.18 0.59
C CYS A 129 -6.63 -13.15 -0.76
N ILE A 130 -7.95 -13.36 -0.79
CA ILE A 130 -8.75 -13.24 -2.02
C ILE A 130 -9.10 -11.78 -2.36
N LYS A 131 -9.19 -10.89 -1.36
CA LYS A 131 -9.62 -9.49 -1.53
C LYS A 131 -8.47 -8.55 -1.88
N ILE A 132 -7.29 -8.80 -1.31
CA ILE A 132 -6.09 -7.97 -1.49
C ILE A 132 -4.99 -8.72 -2.22
N THR A 133 -4.01 -7.98 -2.75
CA THR A 133 -2.77 -8.57 -3.26
C THR A 133 -1.72 -8.53 -2.15
N LEU A 134 -1.37 -9.68 -1.60
CA LEU A 134 -0.28 -9.80 -0.64
C LEU A 134 1.05 -9.72 -1.39
N ILE A 135 1.93 -8.81 -0.98
CA ILE A 135 3.25 -8.61 -1.58
C ILE A 135 4.30 -8.66 -0.48
N ASN A 136 5.31 -9.52 -0.68
CA ASN A 136 6.38 -9.68 0.29
C ASN A 136 7.52 -8.71 0.00
N PHE A 137 7.75 -7.76 0.91
CA PHE A 137 8.86 -6.83 0.88
C PHE A 137 9.97 -7.21 1.89
N PHE A 138 9.97 -8.46 2.36
CA PHE A 138 11.02 -8.95 3.23
C PHE A 138 12.39 -8.90 2.53
N VAL A 139 13.32 -8.17 3.13
CA VAL A 139 14.70 -8.15 2.65
C VAL A 139 15.35 -9.50 2.96
N THR A 140 15.74 -10.24 1.92
CA THR A 140 16.52 -11.47 2.07
C THR A 140 18.00 -11.14 2.25
N GLU A 141 18.78 -12.02 2.90
CA GLU A 141 20.23 -11.82 3.12
C GLU A 141 20.97 -11.56 1.80
N ARG A 142 20.70 -12.37 0.78
CA ARG A 142 21.24 -12.16 -0.57
C ARG A 142 20.80 -10.84 -1.18
N GLY A 143 19.53 -10.46 -1.03
CA GLY A 143 19.04 -9.16 -1.50
C GLY A 143 19.71 -7.97 -0.78
N LEU A 144 20.10 -8.14 0.48
CA LEU A 144 20.87 -7.13 1.21
C LEU A 144 22.34 -7.08 0.75
N GLU A 145 22.96 -8.22 0.48
CA GLU A 145 24.32 -8.28 -0.07
C GLU A 145 24.41 -7.56 -1.42
N ASP A 146 23.47 -7.84 -2.34
CA ASP A 146 23.42 -7.19 -3.66
C ASP A 146 23.20 -5.67 -3.52
N GLN A 147 22.40 -5.24 -2.54
CA GLN A 147 22.20 -3.81 -2.24
C GLN A 147 23.46 -3.13 -1.73
N LEU A 148 24.14 -3.75 -0.76
CA LEU A 148 25.37 -3.22 -0.21
C LEU A 148 26.48 -3.18 -1.26
N LEU A 149 26.57 -4.20 -2.11
CA LEU A 149 27.51 -4.22 -3.24
C LEU A 149 27.22 -3.06 -4.20
N GLY A 150 25.95 -2.84 -4.57
CA GLY A 150 25.55 -1.72 -5.42
C GLY A 150 25.91 -0.35 -4.82
N ASP A 151 25.66 -0.16 -3.53
CA ASP A 151 26.00 1.09 -2.84
C ASP A 151 27.52 1.31 -2.73
N VAL A 152 28.30 0.26 -2.47
CA VAL A 152 29.77 0.32 -2.45
C VAL A 152 30.33 0.62 -3.83
N VAL A 153 29.85 -0.07 -4.88
CA VAL A 153 30.30 0.18 -6.26
C VAL A 153 29.99 1.62 -6.67
N ARG A 154 28.80 2.14 -6.36
CA ARG A 154 28.45 3.54 -6.65
C ARG A 154 29.38 4.53 -5.96
N LYS A 155 29.83 4.22 -4.74
CA LYS A 155 30.72 5.09 -3.97
C LYS A 155 32.17 5.00 -4.42
N GLU A 156 32.66 3.81 -4.74
CA GLU A 156 34.06 3.54 -5.08
C GLU A 156 34.36 3.73 -6.58
N ARG A 157 33.37 3.51 -7.45
CA ARG A 157 33.50 3.58 -8.92
C ARG A 157 32.30 4.27 -9.57
N PRO A 158 32.16 5.60 -9.42
CA PRO A 158 31.08 6.36 -10.06
C PRO A 158 31.22 6.44 -11.60
N ASP A 159 32.32 5.97 -12.16
CA ASP A 159 32.66 5.94 -13.58
C ASP A 159 32.01 4.77 -14.37
N LEU A 160 31.47 3.77 -13.68
CA LEU A 160 30.94 2.53 -14.27
C LEU A 160 29.41 2.51 -14.47
N GLU A 161 28.73 3.64 -14.19
CA GLU A 161 27.29 3.85 -14.45
C GLU A 161 27.05 4.53 -15.82
#